data_AF-A0A0F9I1W8-F1
#
_entry.id   AF-A0A0F9I1W8-F1
#
_cell.length_a   1.000
_cell.length_b   1.000
_cell.length_c   1.000
_cell.angle_alpha   90.00
_cell.angle_beta   90.00
_cell.angle_gamma   90.00
#
_symmetry.space_group_name_H-M   'P 1'
#
loop_
_entity.id
_entity.type
_entity.pdbx_description
1 polymer ?
#
loop_
_entity_poly.entity_id
_entity_poly.type
_entity_poly.pdbx_seq_one_letter_code
_entity_poly.pdbx_strand_id
1 'polypeptide(L)'
;MPNAITAHNIENGTRNFIIQFNMVGDGSGELSDYTLIDLNNYLEEPGLRVPSDFKVMKVSGRSSIACSFKLFFGSKSATNRLFFESPLASDVSGDFIQDWSDVAGLISGQADTDLTVRITTSGFGASDDSLSLLIKIKKKYK
;
A
#
# COMPACT_ATOMS: atom_id res chain seq x y z
N MET A 1 -3.86 11.82 17.76
CA MET A 1 -4.39 12.13 16.41
C MET A 1 -4.19 10.86 15.58
N PRO A 2 -4.70 10.70 14.35
CA PRO A 2 -4.24 9.59 13.52
C PRO A 2 -2.85 9.91 12.97
N ASN A 3 -1.98 8.90 12.85
CA ASN A 3 -0.72 8.97 12.14
C ASN A 3 -0.86 9.72 10.81
N ALA A 4 0.12 10.57 10.48
CA ALA A 4 0.09 11.35 9.26
C ALA A 4 0.48 10.44 8.09
N ILE A 5 -0.49 10.13 7.21
CA ILE A 5 -0.27 9.30 6.03
C ILE A 5 -0.39 10.16 4.77
N THR A 6 0.68 10.23 4.00
CA THR A 6 0.77 10.93 2.72
C THR A 6 0.93 9.92 1.60
N ALA A 7 0.25 10.16 0.48
CA ALA A 7 0.36 9.34 -0.72
C ALA A 7 0.82 10.20 -1.89
N HIS A 8 1.76 9.68 -2.65
CA HIS A 8 2.35 10.34 -3.81
C HIS A 8 2.32 9.40 -5.00
N ASN A 9 1.77 9.87 -6.11
CA ASN A 9 1.89 9.18 -7.38
C ASN A 9 3.34 9.33 -7.89
N ILE A 10 4.03 8.21 -8.05
CA ILE A 10 5.41 8.18 -8.54
C ILE A 10 5.46 7.93 -10.04
N GLU A 11 4.57 7.06 -10.54
CA GLU A 11 4.48 6.73 -11.95
C GLU A 11 3.04 6.42 -12.31
N ASN A 12 2.52 7.03 -13.38
CA ASN A 12 1.21 6.73 -13.94
C ASN A 12 1.32 6.33 -15.41
N GLY A 13 1.53 5.05 -15.68
CA GLY A 13 1.58 4.53 -17.03
C GLY A 13 0.24 3.95 -17.50
N THR A 14 0.14 3.69 -18.80
CA THR A 14 -1.07 3.10 -19.41
C THR A 14 -1.38 1.70 -18.88
N ARG A 15 -0.38 0.92 -18.46
CA ARG A 15 -0.56 -0.47 -18.00
C ARG A 15 -0.24 -0.68 -16.52
N ASN A 16 0.44 0.26 -15.88
CA ASN A 16 0.86 0.13 -14.50
C ASN A 16 0.87 1.50 -13.84
N PHE A 17 0.83 1.54 -12.51
CA PHE A 17 1.13 2.73 -11.74
C PHE A 17 1.86 2.36 -10.45
N ILE A 18 2.61 3.32 -9.91
CA ILE A 18 3.38 3.17 -8.67
C ILE A 18 2.98 4.30 -7.72
N ILE A 19 2.60 3.93 -6.51
CA ILE A 19 2.26 4.88 -5.45
C ILE A 19 3.23 4.69 -4.30
N GLN A 20 3.76 5.81 -3.83
CA GLN A 20 4.50 5.89 -2.59
C GLN A 20 3.58 6.34 -1.46
N PHE A 21 3.64 5.66 -0.33
CA PHE A 21 3.01 6.08 0.91
C PHE A 21 4.11 6.41 1.90
N ASN A 22 4.01 7.55 2.58
CA ASN A 22 4.87 7.89 3.69
C ASN A 22 4.01 8.12 4.92
N MET A 23 4.38 7.47 6.02
CA MET A 23 3.68 7.52 7.29
C MET A 23 4.65 8.02 8.35
N VAL A 24 4.20 8.95 9.19
CA VAL A 24 4.94 9.46 10.34
C VAL A 24 4.08 9.29 11.58
N GLY A 25 4.68 8.79 12.66
CA GLY A 25 4.00 8.61 13.93
C GLY A 25 3.55 9.93 14.54
N ASP A 26 2.42 9.94 15.24
CA ASP A 26 1.83 11.16 15.81
C ASP A 26 2.20 11.40 17.29
N GLY A 27 2.98 10.51 17.90
CA GLY A 27 3.36 10.55 19.31
C GLY A 27 2.33 9.96 20.27
N SER A 28 1.28 9.29 19.79
CA SER A 28 0.22 8.72 20.63
C SER A 28 0.53 7.34 21.25
N GLY A 29 1.66 6.72 20.89
CA GLY A 29 2.06 5.38 21.36
C GLY A 29 1.62 4.25 20.42
N GLU A 30 1.69 2.98 20.85
CA GLU A 30 1.40 1.78 20.03
C GLU A 30 -0.09 1.62 19.65
N LEU A 31 -0.66 2.58 18.93
CA LEU A 31 -2.02 2.49 18.42
C LEU A 31 -2.01 2.07 16.95
N SER A 32 -2.85 1.07 16.64
CA SER A 32 -3.13 0.70 15.26
C SER A 32 -3.94 1.78 14.56
N ASP A 33 -3.27 2.60 13.77
CA ASP A 33 -3.94 3.58 12.91
C ASP A 33 -4.30 3.01 11.55
N TYR A 34 -5.28 3.65 10.90
CA TYR A 34 -5.63 3.35 9.53
C TYR A 34 -5.86 4.60 8.69
N THR A 35 -5.55 4.47 7.39
CA THR A 35 -5.97 5.39 6.35
C THR A 35 -6.77 4.64 5.28
N LEU A 36 -7.60 5.33 4.52
CA LEU A 36 -8.27 4.82 3.34
C LEU A 36 -7.86 5.69 2.16
N ILE A 37 -7.31 5.08 1.11
CA ILE A 37 -6.81 5.82 -0.06
C ILE A 37 -7.48 5.28 -1.30
N ASP A 38 -8.29 6.13 -1.93
CA ASP A 38 -8.97 5.82 -3.19
C ASP A 38 -7.99 5.95 -4.36
N LEU A 39 -7.66 4.81 -4.97
CA LEU A 39 -6.72 4.79 -6.08
C LEU A 39 -7.35 5.22 -7.41
N ASN A 40 -8.68 5.37 -7.47
CA ASN A 40 -9.37 5.85 -8.68
C ASN A 40 -8.92 7.27 -9.05
N ASN A 41 -8.51 8.08 -8.07
CA ASN A 41 -7.94 9.41 -8.26
C ASN A 41 -6.61 9.40 -9.05
N TYR A 42 -5.95 8.24 -9.19
CA TYR A 42 -4.71 8.11 -9.96
C TYR A 42 -4.93 7.49 -11.35
N LEU A 43 -6.19 7.33 -11.77
CA LEU A 43 -6.54 6.84 -13.10
C LEU A 43 -6.69 7.96 -14.13
N GLU A 44 -6.50 9.22 -13.74
CA GLU A 44 -6.74 10.40 -14.56
C GLU A 44 -5.78 10.51 -15.76
N GLU A 45 -6.18 9.92 -16.87
CA GLU A 45 -5.86 10.42 -18.20
C GLU A 45 -7.16 10.58 -18.99
N PRO A 46 -7.51 11.79 -19.44
CA PRO A 46 -8.70 12.03 -20.24
C PRO A 46 -8.70 11.15 -21.50
N GLY A 47 -9.74 10.31 -21.66
CA GLY A 47 -9.94 9.50 -22.87
C GLY A 47 -9.36 8.09 -22.84
N LEU A 48 -8.70 7.66 -21.76
CA LEU A 48 -8.33 6.24 -21.60
C LEU A 48 -9.49 5.41 -21.04
N ARG A 49 -9.58 4.14 -21.48
CA ARG A 49 -10.49 3.15 -20.90
C ARG A 49 -10.27 3.08 -19.38
N VAL A 50 -11.34 2.90 -18.62
CA VAL A 50 -11.22 2.51 -17.19
C VAL A 50 -10.70 1.07 -17.14
N PRO A 51 -9.65 0.75 -16.34
CA PRO A 51 -9.21 -0.62 -16.17
C PRO A 51 -10.34 -1.50 -15.65
N SER A 52 -10.45 -2.71 -16.18
CA SER A 52 -11.45 -3.70 -15.76
C SER A 52 -11.08 -4.44 -14.47
N ASP A 53 -9.80 -4.39 -14.10
CA ASP A 53 -9.23 -5.15 -12.98
C ASP A 53 -7.84 -4.58 -12.63
N PHE A 54 -7.34 -4.87 -11.43
CA PHE A 54 -6.04 -4.44 -10.94
C PHE A 54 -5.32 -5.58 -10.25
N LYS A 55 -3.99 -5.56 -10.33
CA LYS A 55 -3.16 -6.56 -9.65
C LYS A 55 -2.01 -5.91 -8.92
N VAL A 56 -1.79 -6.33 -7.68
CA VAL A 56 -0.59 -5.94 -6.93
C VAL A 56 0.56 -6.76 -7.49
N MET A 57 1.56 -6.06 -8.04
CA MET A 57 2.73 -6.69 -8.64
C MET A 57 3.87 -6.78 -7.64
N LYS A 58 4.06 -5.73 -6.85
CA LYS A 58 5.16 -5.62 -5.90
C LYS A 58 4.79 -4.66 -4.78
N VAL A 59 5.20 -4.99 -3.57
CA VAL A 59 5.23 -4.08 -2.43
C VAL A 59 6.65 -4.06 -1.90
N SER A 60 7.24 -2.89 -1.79
CA SER A 60 8.53 -2.70 -1.15
C SER A 60 8.45 -1.52 -0.20
N GLY A 61 9.25 -1.49 0.83
CA GLY A 61 9.23 -0.37 1.73
C GLY A 61 10.43 -0.36 2.65
N ARG A 62 10.45 0.66 3.50
CA ARG A 62 11.42 0.83 4.57
C ARG A 62 10.70 1.33 5.81
N SER A 63 10.96 0.69 6.94
CA SER A 63 10.53 1.16 8.25
C SER A 63 11.72 1.58 9.10
N SER A 64 11.55 2.61 9.94
CA SER A 64 12.50 2.92 11.02
C SER A 64 12.30 2.03 12.25
N ILE A 65 11.16 1.34 12.35
CA ILE A 65 10.78 0.50 13.50
C ILE A 65 10.14 -0.83 13.08
N ALA A 66 10.22 -1.84 13.97
CA ALA A 66 9.57 -3.12 13.74
C ALA A 66 8.05 -2.91 13.78
N CYS A 67 7.41 -2.98 12.62
CA CYS A 67 5.97 -2.81 12.51
C CYS A 67 5.38 -3.84 11.54
N SER A 68 4.17 -4.29 11.82
CA SER A 68 3.36 -4.98 10.82
C SER A 68 2.43 -4.01 10.16
N PHE A 69 2.16 -4.19 8.86
CA PHE A 69 1.09 -3.48 8.18
C PHE A 69 0.24 -4.41 7.33
N LYS A 70 -1.04 -4.06 7.22
CA LYS A 70 -2.03 -4.81 6.43
C LYS A 70 -2.49 -3.94 5.29
N LEU A 71 -2.43 -4.44 4.05
CA LEU A 71 -3.04 -3.81 2.90
C LEU A 71 -4.33 -4.54 2.54
N PHE A 72 -5.42 -3.79 2.50
CA PHE A 72 -6.70 -4.24 1.99
C PHE A 72 -6.95 -3.57 0.65
N PHE A 73 -7.49 -4.31 -0.32
CA PHE A 73 -7.90 -3.80 -1.63
C PHE A 73 -9.35 -4.25 -1.89
N GLY A 74 -10.21 -3.35 -2.35
CA GLY A 74 -11.64 -3.58 -2.56
C GLY A 74 -12.54 -2.77 -1.62
N SER A 75 -13.86 -2.91 -1.77
CA SER A 75 -14.85 -2.32 -0.88
C SER A 75 -14.71 -2.86 0.56
N LYS A 76 -15.32 -2.18 1.55
CA LYS A 76 -15.20 -2.49 3.01
C LYS A 76 -15.43 -3.96 3.41
N SER A 77 -16.06 -4.78 2.56
CA SER A 77 -16.34 -6.20 2.74
C SER A 77 -15.30 -7.14 2.11
N ALA A 78 -14.33 -6.62 1.36
CA ALA A 78 -13.28 -7.42 0.73
C ALA A 78 -12.48 -8.19 1.80
N THR A 79 -12.43 -9.50 1.65
CA THR A 79 -11.75 -10.45 2.56
C THR A 79 -10.25 -10.54 2.32
N ASN A 80 -9.72 -9.86 1.31
CA ASN A 80 -8.32 -9.96 0.92
C ASN A 80 -7.44 -9.06 1.80
N ARG A 81 -6.50 -9.69 2.50
CA ARG A 81 -5.59 -9.04 3.43
C ARG A 81 -4.19 -9.44 3.04
N LEU A 82 -3.39 -8.48 2.57
CA LEU A 82 -1.95 -8.70 2.48
C LEU A 82 -1.32 -8.27 3.79
N PHE A 83 -0.70 -9.23 4.48
CA PHE A 83 0.00 -8.99 5.73
C PHE A 83 1.49 -8.88 5.44
N PHE A 84 2.08 -7.79 5.90
CA PHE A 84 3.50 -7.56 5.82
C PHE A 84 4.01 -7.30 7.22
N GLU A 85 5.16 -7.87 7.51
CA GLU A 85 5.92 -7.56 8.72
C GLU A 85 7.24 -6.97 8.24
N SER A 86 7.54 -5.76 8.69
CA SER A 86 8.84 -5.15 8.47
C SER A 86 9.81 -5.80 9.45
N PRO A 87 10.82 -6.56 8.99
CA PRO A 87 11.81 -7.12 9.88
C PRO A 87 12.73 -5.98 10.34
N LEU A 88 12.75 -5.72 11.64
CA LEU A 88 13.86 -5.00 12.25
C LEU A 88 14.55 -5.94 13.22
N ALA A 89 15.47 -6.73 12.67
CA ALA A 89 16.61 -7.16 13.47
C ALA A 89 17.54 -5.96 13.61
N SER A 90 18.21 -5.83 14.75
CA SER A 90 19.09 -4.70 15.10
C SER A 90 20.17 -4.33 14.07
N ASP A 91 20.41 -5.22 13.09
CA ASP A 91 21.54 -5.18 12.17
C ASP A 91 21.10 -5.13 10.68
N VAL A 92 19.80 -5.08 10.41
CA VAL A 92 19.24 -5.14 9.04
C VAL A 92 18.58 -3.80 8.73
N SER A 93 18.86 -3.23 7.56
CA SER A 93 18.05 -2.13 7.01
C SER A 93 16.59 -2.54 7.11
N GLY A 94 15.72 -1.72 7.71
CA GLY A 94 14.27 -1.99 7.81
C GLY A 94 13.54 -2.03 6.46
N ASP A 95 14.28 -2.29 5.38
CA ASP A 95 13.84 -2.52 4.03
C ASP A 95 13.22 -3.91 3.92
N PHE A 96 12.11 -3.98 3.19
CA PHE A 96 11.49 -5.25 2.85
C PHE A 96 10.92 -5.19 1.44
N ILE A 97 10.84 -6.34 0.79
CA ILE A 97 10.33 -6.49 -0.57
C ILE A 97 9.51 -7.77 -0.63
N GLN A 98 8.32 -7.67 -1.22
CA GLN A 98 7.51 -8.79 -1.67
C GLN A 98 7.16 -8.56 -3.14
N ASP A 99 7.56 -9.51 -3.99
CA ASP A 99 7.43 -9.40 -5.44
C ASP A 99 6.64 -10.59 -5.99
N TRP A 100 5.57 -10.29 -6.72
CA TRP A 100 4.70 -11.27 -7.38
C TRP A 100 4.73 -11.09 -8.90
N SER A 101 5.71 -10.38 -9.43
CA SER A 101 5.83 -10.10 -10.87
C SER A 101 5.88 -11.38 -11.70
N ASP A 102 6.53 -12.41 -11.18
CA ASP A 102 6.73 -13.70 -11.86
C ASP A 102 5.45 -14.56 -11.95
N VAL A 103 4.50 -14.36 -11.04
CA VAL A 103 3.19 -15.06 -11.03
C VAL A 103 2.07 -14.19 -11.62
N ALA A 104 2.43 -13.21 -12.43
CA ALA A 104 1.53 -12.26 -13.08
C ALA A 104 0.68 -11.42 -12.10
N GLY A 105 1.19 -11.19 -10.89
CA GLY A 105 0.59 -10.36 -9.84
C GLY A 105 -0.48 -11.06 -9.02
N LEU A 106 -0.60 -10.62 -7.77
CA LEU A 106 -1.60 -11.10 -6.85
C LEU A 106 -2.96 -10.45 -7.18
N ILE A 107 -3.94 -11.30 -7.47
CA ILE A 107 -5.35 -10.89 -7.63
C ILE A 107 -5.93 -10.80 -6.23
N SER A 108 -6.30 -9.60 -5.77
CA SER A 108 -7.24 -9.48 -4.66
C SER A 108 -8.56 -10.04 -5.17
N GLY A 109 -8.95 -11.24 -4.75
CA GLY A 109 -10.12 -11.95 -5.26
C GLY A 109 -11.34 -11.03 -5.45
N GLN A 110 -11.90 -11.12 -6.67
CA GLN A 110 -12.91 -10.26 -7.30
C GLN A 110 -12.41 -8.87 -7.74
N ALA A 111 -12.63 -8.58 -9.03
CA ALA A 111 -12.39 -7.31 -9.68
C ALA A 111 -13.38 -6.26 -9.15
N ASP A 112 -13.20 -5.85 -7.90
CA ASP A 112 -13.92 -4.74 -7.30
C ASP A 112 -13.27 -3.43 -7.75
N THR A 113 -14.09 -2.48 -8.19
CA THR A 113 -13.64 -1.19 -8.74
C THR A 113 -13.19 -0.21 -7.66
N ASP A 114 -13.55 -0.49 -6.40
CA ASP A 114 -13.15 0.32 -5.25
C ASP A 114 -11.75 -0.06 -4.80
N LEU A 115 -10.75 0.61 -5.38
CA LEU A 115 -9.37 0.50 -4.94
C LEU A 115 -9.15 1.37 -3.70
N THR A 116 -9.65 0.93 -2.55
CA THR A 116 -9.29 1.57 -1.28
C THR A 116 -8.15 0.81 -0.62
N VAL A 117 -6.99 1.45 -0.44
CA VAL A 117 -5.92 0.88 0.39
C VAL A 117 -6.20 1.21 1.84
N ARG A 118 -6.55 0.20 2.64
CA ARG A 118 -6.46 0.33 4.11
C ARG A 118 -5.09 -0.11 4.56
N ILE A 119 -4.40 0.74 5.31
CA ILE A 119 -3.16 0.40 6.02
C ILE A 119 -3.51 0.23 7.49
N THR A 120 -2.99 -0.78 8.18
CA THR A 120 -3.13 -0.90 9.64
C THR A 120 -1.80 -1.24 10.25
N THR A 121 -1.23 -0.37 11.07
CA THR A 121 0.07 -0.59 11.70
C THR A 121 -0.07 -1.22 13.10
N SER A 122 0.98 -1.87 13.60
CA SER A 122 1.10 -2.30 15.00
C SER A 122 2.53 -2.03 15.45
N GLY A 123 2.70 -1.51 16.68
CA GLY A 123 4.01 -1.09 17.20
C GLY A 123 4.53 0.22 16.61
N PHE A 124 3.67 1.03 15.96
CA PHE A 124 4.02 2.28 15.28
C PHE A 124 3.23 3.43 15.88
N GLY A 125 3.89 4.53 16.25
CA GLY A 125 3.22 5.74 16.73
C GLY A 125 4.08 6.71 17.56
N ALA A 126 5.37 6.47 17.76
CA ALA A 126 6.29 7.48 18.28
C ALA A 126 6.53 8.58 17.21
N SER A 127 6.79 9.81 17.63
CA SER A 127 6.88 10.95 16.68
C SER A 127 8.05 10.89 15.70
N ASP A 128 9.03 10.03 15.98
CA ASP A 128 10.18 9.72 15.14
C ASP A 128 10.03 8.40 14.35
N ASP A 129 8.92 7.69 14.51
CA ASP A 129 8.59 6.52 13.70
C ASP A 129 8.25 6.94 12.28
N SER A 130 8.81 6.22 11.30
CA SER A 130 8.56 6.43 9.89
C SER A 130 8.44 5.13 9.12
N LEU A 131 7.49 5.08 8.19
CA LEU A 131 7.32 3.96 7.27
C LEU A 131 7.05 4.50 5.87
N SER A 132 7.88 4.09 4.92
CA SER A 132 7.70 4.37 3.50
C SER A 132 7.36 3.09 2.74
N LEU A 133 6.29 3.11 1.95
CA LEU A 133 5.82 1.98 1.13
C LEU A 133 5.76 2.39 -0.33
N LEU A 134 6.23 1.55 -1.23
CA LEU A 134 6.05 1.62 -2.66
C LEU A 134 5.21 0.42 -3.10
N ILE A 135 4.06 0.71 -3.71
CA ILE A 135 3.15 -0.32 -4.24
C ILE A 135 3.10 -0.17 -5.76
N LYS A 136 3.53 -1.22 -6.47
CA LYS A 136 3.41 -1.32 -7.93
C LYS A 136 2.15 -2.09 -8.29
N ILE A 137 1.28 -1.46 -9.07
CA ILE A 137 -0.03 -2.00 -9.46
C ILE A 137 -0.09 -2.09 -10.98
N LYS A 138 -0.58 -3.23 -11.49
CA LYS A 138 -0.85 -3.45 -12.92
C LYS A 138 -2.34 -3.22 -13.20
N LYS A 139 -2.61 -2.39 -14.21
CA LYS A 139 -3.94 -2.11 -14.77
C LYS A 139 -4.28 -3.16 -15.82
N LYS A 140 -5.42 -3.84 -15.68
CA LYS A 140 -5.92 -4.79 -16.67
C LYS A 140 -7.05 -4.15 -17.48
N TYR A 141 -7.04 -4.39 -18.79
CA TYR A 141 -8.05 -3.88 -19.71
C TYR A 141 -8.67 -5.09 -20.43
N LYS A 142 -10.01 -5.10 -20.52
CA LYS A 142 -10.76 -5.98 -21.42
C LYS A 142 -10.77 -5.39 -22.83
#